data_AF-A0A933ZZN5-F1
#
_entry.id   AF-A0A933ZZN5-F1
#
_cell.length_a   1.000
_cell.length_b   1.000
_cell.length_c   1.000
_cell.angle_alpha   90.00
_cell.angle_beta   90.00
_cell.angle_gamma   90.00
#
_symmetry.space_group_name_H-M   'P 1'
#
loop_
_entity.id
_entity.type
_entity.pdbx_description
1 polymer ?
#
loop_
_entity_poly.entity_id
_entity_poly.type
_entity_poly.pdbx_seq_one_letter_code
_entity_poly.pdbx_strand_id
1 'polypeptide(L)'
;MAGLLFTLALLAALGVFAARRILQGRAKRKRKRTIADRPGYSPDKPVKISGFDEIDDAIAMWRCPCGGLLDRIGEGSRPGMRVVRCVCVVCEEDVDLFFDLSELRH
;
A
#
# COMPACT_ATOMS: atom_id res chain seq x y z
N MET A 1 -33.59 20.18 -24.10
CA MET A 1 -32.81 19.07 -24.69
C MET A 1 -31.40 18.96 -24.10
N ALA A 2 -30.58 20.03 -24.10
CA ALA A 2 -29.18 19.97 -23.65
C ALA A 2 -28.99 19.62 -22.15
N GLY A 3 -29.83 20.16 -21.25
CA GLY A 3 -29.71 19.88 -19.81
C GLY A 3 -29.91 18.42 -19.41
N LEU A 4 -30.77 17.68 -20.13
CA LEU A 4 -31.00 16.25 -19.90
C LEU A 4 -29.80 15.39 -20.31
N LEU A 5 -29.07 15.80 -21.35
CA LEU A 5 -27.87 15.10 -21.80
C LEU A 5 -26.71 15.31 -20.82
N PHE A 6 -26.57 16.51 -20.25
CA PHE A 6 -25.56 16.81 -19.23
C PHE A 6 -25.81 16.03 -17.93
N THR A 7 -27.05 15.94 -17.46
CA THR A 7 -27.35 15.17 -16.23
C THR A 7 -27.13 13.67 -16.43
N LEU A 8 -27.50 13.12 -17.59
CA LEU A 8 -27.21 11.73 -17.95
C LEU A 8 -25.70 11.44 -18.03
N ALA A 9 -24.93 12.34 -18.64
CA ALA A 9 -23.47 12.20 -18.72
C ALA A 9 -22.82 12.24 -17.33
N LEU A 10 -23.28 13.13 -16.45
CA LEU A 10 -22.77 13.24 -15.08
C LEU A 10 -23.08 11.98 -14.26
N LEU A 11 -24.31 11.47 -14.36
CA LEU A 11 -24.72 10.23 -13.68
C LEU A 11 -23.96 9.00 -14.20
N ALA A 12 -23.71 8.91 -15.50
CA ALA A 12 -22.90 7.85 -16.09
C ALA A 12 -21.45 7.91 -15.60
N ALA A 13 -20.85 9.10 -15.55
CA ALA A 13 -19.49 9.29 -15.04
C ALA A 13 -19.36 8.88 -13.56
N LEU A 14 -20.32 9.29 -12.73
CA LEU A 14 -20.36 8.89 -11.31
C LEU A 14 -20.59 7.39 -11.13
N GLY A 15 -21.48 6.79 -11.93
CA GLY A 15 -21.74 5.35 -11.91
C GLY A 15 -20.51 4.52 -12.29
N VAL A 16 -19.79 4.93 -13.34
CA VAL A 16 -18.54 4.28 -13.77
C VAL A 16 -17.44 4.46 -12.72
N PHE A 17 -17.32 5.64 -12.12
CA PHE A 17 -16.34 5.90 -11.06
C PHE A 17 -16.61 5.05 -9.82
N ALA A 18 -17.87 4.97 -9.37
CA ALA A 18 -18.28 4.15 -8.25
C ALA A 18 -18.07 2.65 -8.53
N ALA A 19 -18.45 2.18 -9.73
CA ALA A 19 -18.25 0.80 -10.14
C ALA A 19 -16.76 0.42 -10.17
N ARG A 20 -15.90 1.30 -10.70
CA ARG A 20 -14.44 1.11 -10.69
C ARG A 20 -13.88 1.05 -9.27
N ARG A 21 -14.29 1.97 -8.39
CA ARG A 21 -13.92 1.97 -6.96
C ARG A 21 -14.32 0.68 -6.24
N ILE A 22 -15.52 0.18 -6.49
CA ILE A 22 -16.04 -1.04 -5.86
C ILE A 22 -15.34 -2.30 -6.38
N LEU A 23 -15.12 -2.39 -7.69
CA LEU A 23 -14.41 -3.51 -8.31
C LEU A 23 -12.95 -3.57 -7.83
N GLN A 24 -12.28 -2.40 -7.73
CA GLN A 24 -10.96 -2.30 -7.12
C GLN A 24 -11.00 -2.72 -5.64
N GLY A 25 -11.99 -2.30 -4.86
CA GLY A 25 -12.17 -2.69 -3.46
C GLY A 25 -12.39 -4.20 -3.24
N ARG A 26 -13.07 -4.89 -4.15
CA ARG A 26 -13.27 -6.34 -4.07
C ARG A 26 -12.01 -7.13 -4.40
N ALA A 27 -11.20 -6.67 -5.36
CA ALA A 27 -9.87 -7.24 -5.60
C ALA A 27 -8.93 -7.05 -4.39
N LYS A 28 -9.00 -5.89 -3.70
CA LYS A 28 -8.24 -5.58 -2.48
C LYS A 28 -8.45 -6.62 -1.36
N ARG A 29 -9.70 -7.02 -1.10
CA ARG A 29 -10.02 -7.94 0.02
C ARG A 29 -9.52 -9.37 -0.17
N LYS A 30 -9.50 -9.86 -1.41
CA LYS A 30 -9.02 -11.21 -1.73
C LYS A 30 -7.49 -11.30 -1.64
N ARG A 31 -6.80 -10.19 -1.92
CA ARG A 31 -5.34 -10.10 -1.89
C ARG A 31 -4.76 -9.97 -0.48
N LYS A 32 -5.43 -9.26 0.44
CA LYS A 32 -4.95 -9.06 1.83
C LYS A 32 -4.56 -10.36 2.54
N ARG A 33 -5.29 -11.46 2.33
CA ARG A 33 -5.00 -12.75 2.98
C ARG A 33 -3.69 -13.40 2.52
N THR A 34 -3.27 -13.18 1.26
CA THR A 34 -2.00 -13.71 0.76
C THR A 34 -0.80 -12.79 1.01
N ILE A 35 -1.05 -11.55 1.45
CA ILE A 35 -0.01 -10.52 1.61
C ILE A 35 0.57 -10.53 3.02
N ALA A 36 -0.24 -10.80 4.05
CA ALA A 36 0.23 -10.88 5.43
C ALA A 36 1.36 -11.91 5.64
N ASP A 37 1.45 -12.91 4.77
CA ASP A 37 2.50 -13.92 4.83
C ASP A 37 3.84 -13.49 4.22
N ARG A 38 3.87 -12.38 3.47
CA ARG A 38 5.11 -11.87 2.87
C ARG A 38 5.96 -11.18 3.94
N PRO A 39 7.29 -11.38 3.92
CA PRO A 39 8.21 -10.66 4.80
C PRO A 39 7.97 -9.15 4.70
N GLY A 40 7.99 -8.45 5.83
CA GLY A 40 7.79 -7.02 5.99
C GLY A 40 6.34 -6.55 6.01
N TYR A 41 5.35 -7.34 5.60
CA TYR A 41 3.94 -6.90 5.56
C TYR A 41 3.16 -7.17 6.85
N SER A 42 3.80 -7.83 7.83
CA SER A 42 3.23 -8.14 9.13
C SER A 42 4.25 -7.86 10.23
N PRO A 43 3.82 -7.41 11.42
CA PRO A 43 4.68 -7.32 12.59
C PRO A 43 5.30 -8.66 12.99
N ASP A 44 4.67 -9.79 12.64
CA ASP A 44 5.17 -11.13 12.99
C ASP A 44 6.30 -11.60 12.07
N LYS A 45 6.47 -10.94 10.92
CA LYS A 45 7.49 -11.25 9.91
C LYS A 45 8.17 -9.96 9.47
N PRO A 46 8.80 -9.18 10.37
CA PRO A 46 9.45 -7.94 9.99
C PRO A 46 10.67 -8.23 9.12
N VAL A 47 11.08 -7.26 8.30
CA VAL A 47 12.36 -7.33 7.58
C VAL A 47 13.47 -6.91 8.53
N LYS A 48 14.44 -7.79 8.71
CA LYS A 48 15.65 -7.49 9.44
C LYS A 48 16.53 -6.56 8.62
N ILE A 49 17.04 -5.52 9.27
CA ILE A 49 17.98 -4.58 8.66
C ILE A 49 19.23 -4.48 9.52
N SER A 50 20.37 -4.28 8.87
CA SER A 50 21.65 -4.06 9.55
C SER A 50 22.06 -2.58 9.60
N GLY A 51 21.37 -1.73 8.82
CA GLY A 51 21.55 -0.28 8.77
C GLY A 51 20.24 0.47 8.45
N PHE A 52 20.16 1.75 8.80
CA PHE A 52 18.96 2.55 8.53
C PHE A 52 18.80 2.90 7.04
N ASP A 53 19.90 2.98 6.31
CA ASP A 53 19.99 3.15 4.86
C ASP A 53 19.31 2.01 4.10
N GLU A 54 19.39 0.77 4.63
CA GLU A 54 18.71 -0.39 4.03
C GLU A 54 17.18 -0.23 3.97
N ILE A 55 16.58 0.61 4.82
CA ILE A 55 15.14 0.87 4.80
C ILE A 55 14.74 1.58 3.51
N ASP A 56 15.48 2.63 3.14
CA ASP A 56 15.20 3.44 1.95
C ASP A 56 15.40 2.59 0.68
N ASP A 57 16.49 1.82 0.62
CA ASP A 57 16.79 0.90 -0.48
C ASP A 57 15.75 -0.21 -0.61
N ALA A 58 15.35 -0.81 0.52
CA ALA A 58 14.33 -1.84 0.54
C ALA A 58 13.01 -1.30 -0.04
N ILE A 59 12.59 -0.09 0.34
CA ILE A 59 11.35 0.53 -0.13
C ILE A 59 11.41 0.85 -1.63
N ALA A 60 12.54 1.38 -2.12
CA ALA A 60 12.71 1.70 -3.55
C ALA A 60 12.58 0.45 -4.45
N MET A 61 13.08 -0.69 -3.98
CA MET A 61 12.96 -1.96 -4.69
C MET A 61 11.63 -2.67 -4.45
N TRP A 62 10.92 -2.31 -3.38
CA TRP A 62 9.69 -2.98 -3.00
C TRP A 62 8.59 -2.76 -4.04
N ARG A 63 7.83 -3.81 -4.31
CA ARG A 63 6.65 -3.74 -5.17
C ARG A 63 5.41 -4.11 -4.39
N CYS A 64 4.37 -3.33 -4.59
CA CYS A 64 3.04 -3.74 -4.22
C CYS A 64 2.74 -5.10 -4.87
N PRO A 65 1.96 -5.98 -4.24
CA PRO A 65 1.49 -7.21 -4.86
C PRO A 65 0.79 -7.00 -6.20
N CYS A 66 0.29 -5.78 -6.49
CA CYS A 66 -0.23 -5.39 -7.80
C CYS A 66 0.83 -5.18 -8.90
N GLY A 67 2.12 -5.22 -8.55
CA GLY A 67 3.24 -4.88 -9.42
C GLY A 67 3.62 -3.41 -9.38
N GLY A 68 2.80 -2.55 -8.77
CA GLY A 68 3.05 -1.11 -8.67
C GLY A 68 4.16 -0.74 -7.68
N LEU A 69 4.71 0.45 -7.88
CA LEU A 69 5.65 1.07 -6.93
C LEU A 69 4.93 1.45 -5.64
N LEU A 70 5.69 1.46 -4.54
CA LEU A 70 5.27 1.99 -3.26
C LEU A 70 5.87 3.38 -3.10
N ASP A 71 5.04 4.34 -2.69
CA ASP A 71 5.45 5.69 -2.34
C ASP A 71 5.31 5.89 -0.84
N ARG A 72 6.27 6.54 -0.20
CA ARG A 72 6.29 6.70 1.27
C ARG A 72 5.36 7.84 1.64
N ILE A 73 4.40 7.57 2.52
CA ILE A 73 3.42 8.56 3.01
C ILE A 73 3.58 8.88 4.50
N GLY A 74 4.39 8.09 5.23
CA GLY A 74 4.68 8.38 6.62
C GLY A 74 5.54 7.32 7.27
N GLU A 75 5.96 7.61 8.49
CA GLU A 75 6.77 6.71 9.29
C GLU A 75 6.25 6.69 10.73
N GLY A 76 6.43 5.56 11.38
CA GLY A 76 6.12 5.35 12.78
C GLY A 76 7.10 4.39 13.41
N SER A 77 6.97 4.21 14.72
CA SER A 77 7.78 3.30 15.50
C SER A 77 6.90 2.37 16.32
N ARG A 78 7.42 1.16 16.53
CA ARG A 78 6.94 0.21 17.53
C ARG A 78 8.14 -0.25 18.37
N PRO A 79 7.95 -0.81 19.57
CA PRO A 79 9.07 -1.33 20.36
C PRO A 79 9.91 -2.32 19.53
N GLY A 80 11.20 -2.01 19.34
CA GLY A 80 12.14 -2.81 18.56
C GLY A 80 11.95 -2.78 17.04
N MET A 81 11.03 -1.96 16.51
CA MET A 81 10.69 -1.95 15.07
C MET A 81 10.47 -0.54 14.52
N ARG A 82 10.83 -0.33 13.26
CA ARG A 82 10.40 0.83 12.48
C ARG A 82 9.29 0.43 11.53
N VAL A 83 8.25 1.26 11.44
CA VAL A 83 7.10 1.02 10.56
C VAL A 83 7.07 2.13 9.52
N VAL A 84 7.12 1.75 8.25
CA VAL A 84 7.00 2.71 7.15
C VAL A 84 5.66 2.54 6.47
N ARG A 85 4.87 3.62 6.46
CA ARG A 85 3.59 3.67 5.75
C ARG A 85 3.84 4.07 4.31
N CYS A 86 3.38 3.22 3.41
CA CYS A 86 3.46 3.44 1.98
C CYS A 86 2.07 3.39 1.34
N VAL A 87 1.90 4.08 0.21
CA VAL A 87 0.75 3.91 -0.68
C VAL A 87 1.23 3.37 -2.01
N CYS A 88 0.52 2.41 -2.59
CA CYS A 88 0.83 2.00 -3.96
C CYS A 88 0.34 3.03 -4.98
N VAL A 89 1.22 3.48 -5.88
CA VAL A 89 0.86 4.45 -6.94
C VAL A 89 -0.09 3.91 -8.01
N VAL A 90 -0.29 2.58 -8.08
CA VAL A 90 -1.14 1.93 -9.07
C VAL A 90 -2.50 1.54 -8.49
N CYS A 91 -2.52 0.88 -7.34
CA CYS A 91 -3.77 0.38 -6.74
C CYS A 91 -4.26 1.20 -5.54
N GLU A 92 -3.53 2.26 -5.17
CA GLU A 92 -3.85 3.15 -4.05
C GLU A 92 -4.14 2.36 -2.78
N GLU A 93 -3.31 1.36 -2.49
CA GLU A 93 -3.44 0.55 -1.29
C GLU A 93 -2.37 0.99 -0.29
N ASP A 94 -2.84 1.31 0.91
CA ASP A 94 -1.98 1.61 2.05
C ASP A 94 -1.35 0.30 2.55
N VAL A 95 -0.04 0.36 2.74
CA VAL A 95 0.80 -0.76 3.15
C VAL A 95 1.71 -0.28 4.27
N ASP A 96 1.63 -0.96 5.41
CA ASP A 96 2.61 -0.80 6.48
C ASP A 96 3.73 -1.84 6.26
N LEU A 97 4.96 -1.36 6.14
CA LEU A 97 6.16 -2.19 6.10
C LEU A 97 6.84 -2.16 7.47
N PHE A 98 7.13 -3.33 8.02
CA PHE A 98 7.72 -3.53 9.34
C PHE A 98 9.18 -3.93 9.20
N PHE A 99 10.06 -3.16 9.84
CA PHE A 99 11.49 -3.38 9.87
C PHE A 99 11.94 -3.64 11.32
N ASP A 100 12.70 -4.71 11.53
CA ASP A 100 13.25 -5.11 12.82
C ASP A 100 14.60 -4.42 13.04
N LEU A 101 14.73 -3.76 14.18
CA LEU A 101 15.91 -3.01 14.58
C LEU A 101 16.85 -3.83 15.49
N SER A 102 16.53 -5.10 15.76
CA SER A 102 17.28 -5.94 16.71
C SER A 102 18.74 -6.19 16.33
N GLU A 103 19.07 -6.10 15.05
CA GLU A 103 20.43 -6.32 14.53
C GLU A 103 21.26 -5.03 14.41
N LEU A 104 20.66 -3.87 14.70
CA LEU A 104 21.38 -2.60 14.80
C LEU A 104 22.19 -2.58 16.11
N ARG A 105 23.46 -2.99 16.02
CA ARG A 105 24.42 -2.82 17.10
C ARG A 105 25.04 -1.42 16.99
N HIS A 106 24.88 -0.63 18.05
CA HIS A 106 25.61 0.62 18.26
C HIS A 106 27.05 0.34 18.71
#